data_AF-A0A1V4SCW5-F1
#
_entry.id   AF-A0A1V4SCW5-F1
#
_cell.length_a   1.000
_cell.length_b   1.000
_cell.length_c   1.000
_cell.angle_alpha   90.00
_cell.angle_beta   90.00
_cell.angle_gamma   90.00
#
_symmetry.space_group_name_H-M   'P 1'
#
loop_
_entity.id
_entity.type
_entity.pdbx_description
1 polymer ?
#
loop_
_entity_poly.entity_id
_entity_poly.type
_entity_poly.pdbx_seq_one_letter_code
_entity_poly.pdbx_strand_id
1 'polypeptide(L)'
;MADTMGEKLNGAHGPVKVLIPLGGWSSVDKRGSYFYDGEADTVFVTQLKKHLRRNIEVREVDADLESSEFAKAVVETFDEIMQA
;
A
#
# COMPACT_ATOMS: atom_id res chain seq x y z
N MET A 1 9.95 9.45 -4.35
CA MET A 1 9.29 8.87 -3.16
C MET A 1 9.19 7.36 -3.25
N ALA A 2 8.58 6.81 -4.31
CA ALA A 2 8.48 5.36 -4.52
C ALA A 2 9.85 4.64 -4.44
N ASP A 3 10.87 5.16 -5.14
CA ASP A 3 12.21 4.56 -5.17
C ASP A 3 12.85 4.48 -3.77
N THR A 4 12.84 5.59 -3.03
CA THR A 4 13.35 5.65 -1.65
C THR A 4 12.62 4.69 -0.70
N MET A 5 11.30 4.52 -0.86
CA MET A 5 10.55 3.52 -0.09
C MET A 5 10.94 2.10 -0.51
N GLY A 6 11.05 1.84 -1.81
CA GLY A 6 11.49 0.56 -2.35
C GLY A 6 12.87 0.14 -1.85
N GLU A 7 13.85 1.05 -1.88
CA GLU A 7 15.20 0.81 -1.36
C GLU A 7 15.19 0.38 0.11
N LYS A 8 14.41 1.08 0.96
CA LYS A 8 14.30 0.76 2.38
C LYS A 8 13.61 -0.59 2.62
N LEU A 9 12.49 -0.84 1.94
CA LEU A 9 11.74 -2.08 2.09
C LEU A 9 12.54 -3.29 1.60
N ASN A 10 13.33 -3.12 0.53
CA ASN A 10 14.26 -4.14 0.06
C ASN A 10 15.37 -4.46 1.08
N GLY A 11 15.69 -3.55 2.00
CA GLY A 11 16.67 -3.80 3.06
C GLY A 11 16.16 -4.67 4.21
N ALA A 12 14.87 -5.00 4.27
CA ALA A 12 14.30 -5.77 5.35
C ALA A 12 14.79 -7.23 5.36
N HIS A 13 15.05 -7.75 6.56
CA HIS A 13 15.43 -9.16 6.78
C HIS A 13 14.23 -10.05 7.13
N GLY A 14 13.14 -9.48 7.65
CA GLY A 14 11.88 -10.19 7.94
C GLY A 14 10.90 -10.17 6.76
N PRO A 15 9.74 -10.84 6.89
CA PRO A 15 8.69 -10.79 5.89
C PRO A 15 8.15 -9.35 5.73
N VAL A 16 7.87 -8.96 4.48
CA VAL A 16 7.32 -7.65 4.14
C VAL A 16 6.17 -7.82 3.17
N LYS A 17 5.07 -7.13 3.48
CA LYS A 17 3.93 -6.92 2.58
C LYS A 17 3.56 -5.44 2.61
N VAL A 18 3.16 -4.89 1.46
CA VAL A 18 2.73 -3.50 1.31
C VAL A 18 1.25 -3.49 0.95
N LEU A 19 0.44 -2.73 1.67
CA LEU A 19 -0.98 -2.54 1.36
C LEU A 19 -1.21 -1.13 0.81
N ILE A 20 -2.02 -1.03 -0.25
CA ILE A 20 -2.32 0.21 -0.96
C ILE A 20 -3.83 0.46 -0.90
N PRO A 21 -4.31 1.57 -0.30
CA PRO A 21 -5.73 1.94 -0.32
C PRO A 21 -6.09 2.59 -1.66
N LEU A 22 -6.90 1.92 -2.48
CA LEU A 22 -7.34 2.47 -3.77
C LEU A 22 -8.40 3.59 -3.62
N GLY A 23 -8.95 3.77 -2.42
CA GLY A 23 -9.94 4.81 -2.11
C GLY A 23 -9.34 6.20 -1.86
N GLY A 24 -8.06 6.27 -1.48
CA GLY A 24 -7.39 7.49 -1.08
C GLY A 24 -6.49 7.24 0.14
N TRP A 25 -5.47 8.07 0.29
CA TRP A 25 -4.38 7.86 1.24
C TRP A 25 -4.55 8.63 2.55
N SER A 26 -5.64 9.37 2.69
CA SER A 26 -5.99 10.18 3.85
C SER A 26 -7.46 10.60 3.80
N SER A 27 -7.94 11.22 4.87
CA SER A 27 -9.26 11.89 4.91
C SER A 27 -9.43 12.99 3.87
N VAL A 28 -8.34 13.57 3.35
CA VAL A 28 -8.37 14.75 2.45
C VAL A 28 -8.57 14.33 1.00
N ASP A 29 -8.00 13.20 0.58
CA ASP A 29 -7.94 12.70 -0.79
C ASP A 29 -8.78 11.44 -1.00
N LYS A 30 -9.81 11.21 -0.20
CA LYS A 30 -10.77 10.12 -0.44
C LYS A 30 -11.53 10.30 -1.76
N ARG A 31 -11.93 9.20 -2.41
CA ARG A 31 -12.73 9.21 -3.64
C ARG A 31 -13.90 10.18 -3.57
N GLY A 32 -14.02 11.00 -4.62
CA GLY A 32 -15.05 12.04 -4.70
C GLY A 32 -14.70 13.36 -4.00
N SER A 33 -13.57 13.43 -3.30
CA SER A 33 -13.01 14.71 -2.85
C SER A 33 -12.32 15.44 -4.00
N TYR A 34 -12.07 16.75 -3.82
CA TYR A 34 -11.31 17.56 -4.78
C TYR A 34 -9.84 17.12 -4.91
N PHE A 35 -9.29 16.48 -3.87
CA PHE A 35 -7.88 16.11 -3.81
C PHE A 35 -7.63 14.65 -4.21
N TYR A 36 -8.67 13.86 -4.48
CA TYR A 36 -8.51 12.50 -4.98
C TYR A 36 -7.93 12.51 -6.40
N ASP A 37 -6.77 11.88 -6.57
CA ASP A 37 -6.10 11.72 -7.85
C ASP A 37 -5.65 10.26 -8.03
N GLY A 38 -6.60 9.41 -8.43
CA GLY A 38 -6.32 7.99 -8.66
C GLY A 38 -5.29 7.72 -9.77
N GLU A 39 -5.06 8.66 -10.69
CA GLU A 39 -4.03 8.52 -11.73
C GLU A 39 -2.64 8.72 -11.12
N ALA A 40 -2.44 9.79 -10.35
CA ALA A 40 -1.20 10.03 -9.62
C ALA A 40 -0.87 8.89 -8.65
N ASP A 41 -1.88 8.38 -7.95
CA ASP A 41 -1.76 7.22 -7.07
C ASP A 41 -1.28 5.97 -7.83
N THR A 42 -1.89 5.70 -9.00
CA THR A 42 -1.50 4.57 -9.86
C THR A 42 -0.05 4.70 -10.34
N VAL A 43 0.41 5.91 -10.66
CA VAL A 43 1.81 6.16 -11.04
C VAL A 43 2.75 5.81 -9.89
N PHE A 44 2.43 6.24 -8.66
CA PHE A 44 3.23 5.90 -7.48
C PHE A 44 3.30 4.37 -7.26
N VAL A 45 2.15 3.69 -7.26
CA VAL A 45 2.05 2.24 -7.02
C VAL A 45 2.82 1.47 -8.09
N THR A 46 2.70 1.87 -9.34
CA THR A 46 3.42 1.24 -10.46
C THR A 46 4.94 1.39 -10.29
N GLN A 47 5.42 2.58 -9.91
CA GLN A 47 6.85 2.80 -9.68
C GLN A 47 7.37 2.03 -8.47
N LEU A 48 6.59 1.97 -7.38
CA LEU A 48 6.95 1.21 -6.19
C LEU A 48 7.08 -0.28 -6.52
N LYS A 49 6.09 -0.86 -7.22
CA LYS A 49 6.11 -2.26 -7.66
C LYS A 49 7.34 -2.60 -8.52
N LYS A 50 7.82 -1.67 -9.36
CA LYS A 50 9.02 -1.87 -10.19
C LYS A 50 10.31 -1.92 -9.38
N HIS A 51 10.38 -1.18 -8.27
CA HIS A 51 11.57 -1.11 -7.41
C HIS A 51 11.62 -2.19 -6.33
N LEU A 52 10.48 -2.79 -5.97
CA LEU A 52 10.43 -3.83 -4.94
C LEU A 52 10.97 -5.17 -5.44
N ARG A 53 11.65 -5.90 -4.54
CA ARG A 53 12.03 -7.30 -4.77
C ARG A 53 10.78 -8.15 -5.01
N ARG A 54 10.91 -9.17 -5.86
CA ARG A 54 9.80 -10.03 -6.30
C ARG A 54 9.06 -10.76 -5.16
N ASN A 55 9.69 -10.92 -4.00
CA ASN A 55 9.11 -11.59 -2.83
C ASN A 55 8.35 -10.65 -1.90
N ILE A 56 8.34 -9.34 -2.16
CA ILE A 56 7.53 -8.38 -1.41
C ILE A 56 6.19 -8.24 -2.13
N GLU A 57 5.12 -8.74 -1.51
CA GLU A 57 3.76 -8.61 -2.01
C GLU A 57 3.30 -7.15 -1.91
N VAL A 58 2.69 -6.63 -2.98
CA VAL A 58 1.96 -5.36 -2.96
C VAL A 58 0.49 -5.65 -3.19
N ARG A 59 -0.32 -5.54 -2.14
CA ARG A 59 -1.76 -5.80 -2.12
C ARG A 59 -2.53 -4.50 -2.27
N GLU A 60 -3.30 -4.38 -3.34
CA GLU A 60 -4.22 -3.27 -3.55
C GLU A 60 -5.57 -3.61 -2.93
N VAL A 61 -6.10 -2.70 -2.10
CA VAL A 61 -7.35 -2.87 -1.36
C VAL A 61 -8.33 -1.81 -1.81
N ASP A 62 -9.51 -2.22 -2.26
CA ASP A 62 -10.57 -1.31 -2.73
C ASP A 62 -11.29 -0.64 -1.54
N ALA A 63 -10.57 0.25 -0.84
CA ALA A 63 -11.02 0.95 0.35
C ALA A 63 -10.24 2.26 0.54
N ASP A 64 -10.84 3.22 1.25
CA ASP A 64 -10.12 4.39 1.78
C ASP A 64 -9.21 3.98 2.94
N LEU A 65 -8.08 4.67 3.14
CA LEU A 65 -7.13 4.34 4.21
C LEU A 65 -7.78 4.27 5.61
N GLU A 66 -8.72 5.17 5.88
CA GLU A 66 -9.37 5.33 7.19
C GLU A 66 -10.60 4.42 7.38
N SER A 67 -10.89 3.53 6.42
CA SER A 67 -12.06 2.67 6.47
C SER A 67 -11.84 1.42 7.34
N SER A 68 -12.94 0.84 7.84
CA SER A 68 -12.88 -0.40 8.62
C SER A 68 -12.46 -1.59 7.75
N GLU A 69 -12.78 -1.58 6.46
CA GLU A 69 -12.37 -2.57 5.47
C GLU A 69 -10.85 -2.56 5.28
N PHE A 70 -10.23 -1.39 5.15
CA PHE A 70 -8.77 -1.29 5.06
C PHE A 70 -8.09 -1.70 6.37
N ALA A 71 -8.63 -1.27 7.52
CA ALA A 71 -8.12 -1.67 8.82
C ALA A 71 -8.15 -3.20 9.01
N LYS A 72 -9.24 -3.85 8.58
CA LYS A 72 -9.37 -5.30 8.60
C LYS A 72 -8.31 -5.97 7.71
N ALA A 73 -8.11 -5.47 6.49
CA ALA A 73 -7.08 -6.00 5.59
C ALA A 73 -5.66 -5.89 6.18
N VAL A 74 -5.36 -4.80 6.91
CA VAL A 74 -4.08 -4.64 7.61
C VAL A 74 -3.90 -5.69 8.70
N VAL A 75 -4.90 -5.92 9.55
CA VAL A 75 -4.82 -6.90 10.63
C VAL A 75 -4.70 -8.32 10.07
N GLU A 76 -5.51 -8.68 9.08
CA GLU A 76 -5.42 -9.99 8.43
C GLU A 76 -4.04 -10.22 7.80
N THR A 77 -3.50 -9.21 7.12
CA THR A 77 -2.16 -9.32 6.51
C THR A 77 -1.06 -9.40 7.57
N PHE A 78 -1.23 -8.73 8.71
CA PHE A 78 -0.31 -8.85 9.84
C PHE A 78 -0.31 -10.27 10.42
N ASP A 79 -1.49 -10.85 10.63
CA ASP A 79 -1.60 -12.23 11.11
C ASP A 79 -0.96 -13.22 10.12
N GLU A 80 -1.15 -13.02 8.81
CA GLU A 80 -0.50 -13.81 7.75
C GLU A 80 1.05 -13.79 7.86
N ILE A 81 1.66 -12.64 8.13
CA ILE A 81 3.14 -12.54 8.23
C ILE A 81 3.69 -13.04 9.56
N MET A 82 2.89 -13.05 10.63
CA MET A 82 3.30 -13.51 11.96
C MET A 82 3.20 -15.03 12.13
N GLN A 83 2.36 -15.69 11.32
CA GLN A 83 2.19 -17.14 11.31
C GLN A 83 3.12 -17.86 10.31
N ALA A 84 3.92 -17.10 9.54
CA ALA A 84 4.80 -17.59 8.49
C ALA A 84 6.18 -18.05 8.98
#